data_AF-A0A9W8RZ78-F1
#
_entry.id   AF-A0A9W8RZ78-F1
#
_cell.length_a   1.000
_cell.length_b   1.000
_cell.length_c   1.000
_cell.angle_alpha   90.00
_cell.angle_beta   90.00
_cell.angle_gamma   90.00
#
_symmetry.space_group_name_H-M   'P 1'
#
loop_
_entity.id
_entity.type
_entity.pdbx_description
1 polymer ?
#
loop_
_entity_poly.entity_id
_entity_poly.type
_entity_poly.pdbx_seq_one_letter_code
_entity_poly.pdbx_strand_id
1 'polypeptide(L)'
;MTHRIPPTDKENGASIIEPPFHYHIYQDEFFHVQSGKGRFYRGIDPKPFAILSDDGQATASVKAGRYHRFENATTDRDLVVDIHLSPESYENEQQFFRNFFGYLDDCKTAGRDPSFFQLLTLH
;
A
#
# COMPACT_ATOMS: atom_id res chain seq x y z
N MET A 1 7.64 -7.61 -5.34
CA MET A 1 6.55 -8.57 -5.07
C MET A 1 5.30 -8.12 -5.82
N THR A 2 4.50 -9.04 -6.37
CA THR A 2 3.24 -8.73 -7.03
C THR A 2 2.09 -8.76 -6.03
N HIS A 3 1.27 -7.70 -6.02
CA HIS A 3 0.10 -7.56 -5.16
C HIS A 3 -1.18 -7.48 -5.99
N ARG A 4 -2.25 -8.09 -5.49
CA ARG A 4 -3.62 -7.96 -6.02
C ARG A 4 -4.46 -7.18 -5.03
N ILE A 5 -5.02 -6.07 -5.49
CA ILE A 5 -5.87 -5.20 -4.69
C ILE A 5 -7.25 -5.19 -5.33
N PRO A 6 -8.25 -5.85 -4.73
CA PRO A 6 -9.62 -5.83 -5.23
C PRO A 6 -10.20 -4.41 -5.16
N PRO A 7 -11.28 -4.12 -5.90
CA PRO A 7 -12.04 -2.90 -5.71
C PRO A 7 -12.48 -2.70 -4.26
N THR A 8 -12.36 -1.47 -3.76
CA THR A 8 -12.92 -1.10 -2.46
C THR A 8 -14.45 -1.04 -2.57
N ASP A 9 -15.14 -1.93 -1.86
CA ASP A 9 -16.60 -1.98 -1.80
C ASP A 9 -17.14 -1.61 -0.40
N LYS A 10 -18.46 -1.43 -0.29
CA LYS A 10 -19.11 -1.04 0.97
C LYS A 10 -19.17 -2.15 2.02
N GLU A 11 -19.03 -3.41 1.61
CA GLU A 11 -19.13 -4.57 2.52
C GLU A 11 -17.77 -4.94 3.14
N ASN A 12 -16.69 -4.82 2.36
CA ASN A 12 -15.35 -5.28 2.69
C ASN A 12 -14.39 -4.13 3.02
N GLY A 13 -14.69 -2.90 2.59
CA GLY A 13 -13.81 -1.75 2.80
C GLY A 13 -12.51 -1.85 1.98
N ALA A 14 -11.50 -1.07 2.38
CA ALA A 14 -10.18 -1.12 1.72
C ALA A 14 -9.50 -2.47 2.00
N SER A 15 -8.81 -3.01 1.00
CA SER A 15 -8.07 -4.27 1.16
C SER A 15 -7.02 -4.15 2.25
N ILE A 16 -6.84 -5.19 3.08
CA ILE A 16 -5.73 -5.23 4.05
C ILE A 16 -4.35 -5.19 3.37
N ILE A 17 -4.30 -5.51 2.08
CA ILE A 17 -3.10 -5.46 1.23
C ILE A 17 -2.86 -4.03 0.70
N GLU A 18 -3.87 -3.16 0.76
CA GLU A 18 -3.70 -1.73 0.49
C GLU A 18 -3.08 -1.09 1.74
N PRO A 19 -1.78 -0.73 1.72
CA PRO A 19 -1.15 -0.20 2.91
C PRO A 19 -1.78 1.15 3.27
N PRO A 20 -1.96 1.43 4.57
CA PRO A 20 -2.42 2.74 5.02
C PRO A 20 -1.42 3.82 4.61
N PHE A 21 -1.79 5.08 4.81
CA PHE A 21 -0.88 6.20 4.59
C PHE A 21 0.43 6.03 5.38
N HIS A 22 1.55 5.87 4.68
CA HIS A 22 2.83 5.47 5.27
C HIS A 22 4.02 6.10 4.54
N TYR A 23 5.22 5.88 5.06
CA TYR A 23 6.48 6.24 4.43
C TYR A 23 7.56 5.23 4.81
N HIS A 24 8.56 5.09 3.94
CA HIS A 24 9.76 4.33 4.25
C HIS A 24 10.87 5.30 4.66
N ILE A 25 11.55 5.03 5.77
CA ILE A 25 12.64 5.90 6.26
C ILE A 25 13.86 5.82 5.33
N TYR A 26 14.18 4.61 4.84
CA TYR A 26 15.44 4.32 4.14
C TYR A 26 15.26 3.75 2.73
N GLN A 27 14.04 3.44 2.31
CA GLN A 27 13.79 2.73 1.05
C GLN A 27 12.98 3.62 0.10
N ASP A 28 13.42 3.68 -1.15
CA ASP A 28 12.60 4.12 -2.27
C ASP A 28 11.63 3.00 -2.64
N GLU A 29 10.41 3.34 -3.04
CA GLU A 29 9.40 2.39 -3.50
C GLU A 29 9.08 2.61 -4.98
N PHE A 30 9.04 1.53 -5.74
CA PHE A 30 8.80 1.51 -7.16
C PHE A 30 7.56 0.68 -7.46
N PHE A 31 6.69 1.22 -8.31
CA PHE A 31 5.43 0.62 -8.69
C PHE A 31 5.43 0.31 -10.18
N HIS A 32 4.94 -0.87 -10.54
CA HIS A 32 4.64 -1.23 -11.92
C HIS A 32 3.28 -1.92 -12.00
N VAL A 33 2.31 -1.26 -12.63
CA VAL A 33 0.97 -1.82 -12.84
C VAL A 33 1.01 -2.83 -13.99
N GLN A 34 0.62 -4.07 -13.67
CA GLN A 34 0.51 -5.18 -14.61
C GLN A 34 -0.90 -5.27 -15.20
N SER A 35 -1.93 -4.91 -14.44
CA SER A 35 -3.34 -4.96 -14.85
C SER A 35 -4.17 -4.01 -13.99
N GLY A 36 -5.22 -3.43 -14.58
CA GLY A 36 -6.13 -2.52 -13.88
C GLY A 36 -5.59 -1.10 -13.77
N LYS A 37 -6.15 -0.31 -12.84
CA LYS A 37 -5.81 1.11 -12.68
C LYS A 37 -5.75 1.52 -11.22
N GLY A 38 -4.73 2.28 -10.84
CA GLY A 38 -4.51 2.75 -9.48
C GLY A 38 -4.29 4.26 -9.41
N ARG A 39 -4.69 4.87 -8.29
CA ARG A 39 -4.36 6.26 -7.95
C ARG A 39 -3.27 6.26 -6.88
N PHE A 40 -2.21 7.02 -7.11
CA PHE A 40 -1.05 7.11 -6.24
C PHE A 40 -0.93 8.54 -5.71
N TYR A 41 -0.84 8.68 -4.38
CA TYR A 41 -0.89 9.96 -3.68
C TYR A 41 0.43 10.21 -2.94
N ARG A 42 0.79 11.49 -2.76
CA ARG A 42 1.95 11.90 -1.97
C ARG A 42 1.55 12.99 -0.99
N GLY A 43 2.02 12.86 0.25
CA GLY A 43 1.65 13.77 1.32
C GLY A 43 0.13 13.81 1.54
N ILE A 44 -0.37 14.96 1.97
CA ILE A 44 -1.79 15.16 2.29
C ILE A 44 -2.60 15.73 1.12
N ASP A 45 -2.01 15.85 -0.07
CA ASP A 45 -2.73 16.37 -1.24
C ASP A 45 -3.81 15.35 -1.66
N PRO A 46 -5.09 15.74 -1.75
CA PRO A 46 -6.15 14.86 -2.19
C PRO A 46 -6.05 14.49 -3.68
N LYS A 47 -5.17 15.13 -4.46
CA LYS A 47 -4.95 14.78 -5.87
C LYS A 47 -3.84 13.74 -5.99
N PRO A 48 -4.04 12.70 -6.82
CA PRO A 48 -2.98 11.74 -7.09
C PRO A 48 -1.82 12.43 -7.82
N PHE A 49 -0.58 12.12 -7.43
CA PHE A 49 0.60 12.55 -8.19
C PHE A 49 0.79 11.71 -9.45
N ALA A 50 0.24 10.50 -9.46
CA ALA A 50 0.24 9.60 -10.61
C ALA A 50 -1.05 8.77 -10.64
N ILE A 51 -1.56 8.54 -11.84
CA ILE A 51 -2.61 7.56 -12.12
C ILE A 51 -1.96 6.53 -13.02
N LEU A 52 -1.78 5.31 -12.52
CA LEU A 52 -1.13 4.24 -13.26
C LEU A 52 -2.15 3.24 -13.79
N SER A 53 -1.91 2.70 -14.97
CA SER A 53 -2.74 1.65 -15.59
C SER A 53 -1.99 0.78 -16.58
N ASP A 54 -2.59 -0.35 -16.93
CA ASP A 54 -2.15 -1.27 -17.98
C ASP A 54 -2.32 -0.73 -19.41
N ASP A 55 -3.15 0.30 -19.60
CA ASP A 55 -3.40 0.98 -20.87
C ASP A 55 -2.74 2.37 -20.98
N GLY A 56 -1.90 2.74 -20.00
CA GLY A 56 -1.36 4.10 -19.88
C GLY A 56 0.03 4.15 -19.26
N GLN A 57 0.25 5.12 -18.37
CA GLN A 57 1.49 5.17 -17.59
C GLN A 57 1.51 3.98 -16.63
N ALA A 58 2.41 3.02 -16.84
CA ALA A 58 2.44 1.81 -16.04
C ALA A 58 3.35 1.91 -14.80
N THR A 59 4.20 2.93 -14.69
CA THR A 59 5.22 3.00 -13.63
C THR A 59 5.30 4.35 -12.94
N ALA A 60 5.61 4.32 -11.64
CA ALA A 60 6.02 5.47 -10.86
C ALA A 60 6.90 5.03 -9.68
N SER A 61 7.52 6.00 -9.00
CA SER A 61 8.24 5.76 -7.76
C SER A 61 7.98 6.84 -6.72
N VAL A 62 8.23 6.48 -5.47
CA VAL A 62 8.22 7.38 -4.31
C VAL A 62 9.58 7.26 -3.65
N LYS A 63 10.20 8.41 -3.37
CA LYS A 63 11.50 8.46 -2.70
C LYS A 63 11.34 8.26 -1.20
N ALA A 64 12.36 7.71 -0.55
CA ALA A 64 12.44 7.57 0.90
C ALA A 64 12.09 8.90 1.61
N GLY A 65 11.45 8.79 2.78
CA GLY A 65 11.00 9.92 3.59
C GLY A 65 9.76 10.64 3.06
N ARG A 66 9.09 10.10 2.02
CA ARG A 66 7.87 10.69 1.46
C ARG A 66 6.66 9.86 1.87
N TYR A 67 5.74 10.52 2.56
CA TYR A 67 4.43 9.95 2.82
C TYR A 67 3.67 9.72 1.53
N HIS A 68 3.02 8.57 1.42
CA HIS A 68 2.24 8.20 0.25
C HIS A 68 1.19 7.13 0.62
N ARG A 69 0.28 6.90 -0.31
CA ARG A 69 -0.70 5.82 -0.33
C ARG A 69 -1.08 5.55 -1.77
N PHE A 70 -1.67 4.39 -2.04
CA PHE A 70 -2.24 4.07 -3.34
C PHE A 70 -3.49 3.22 -3.17
N GLU A 71 -4.43 3.37 -4.08
CA GLU A 71 -5.73 2.68 -4.03
C GLU A 71 -6.09 2.12 -5.41
N ASN A 72 -6.91 1.07 -5.44
CA ASN A 72 -7.54 0.63 -6.68
C ASN A 72 -8.53 1.71 -7.17
N ALA A 73 -8.35 2.17 -8.40
CA ALA A 73 -9.16 3.23 -8.99
C ALA A 73 -10.39 2.68 -9.76
N THR A 74 -10.51 1.37 -9.88
CA THR A 74 -11.57 0.67 -10.61
C THR A 74 -12.54 0.00 -9.65
N THR A 75 -13.77 -0.21 -10.11
CA THR A 75 -14.86 -0.80 -9.32
C THR A 75 -15.18 -2.23 -9.73
N ASP A 76 -14.64 -2.70 -10.86
CA ASP A 76 -15.02 -3.94 -11.55
C ASP A 76 -13.87 -4.96 -11.68
N ARG A 77 -12.63 -4.56 -11.36
CA ARG A 77 -11.45 -5.40 -11.56
C ARG A 77 -10.38 -5.15 -10.50
N ASP A 78 -9.51 -6.14 -10.31
CA ASP A 78 -8.36 -6.00 -9.44
C ASP A 78 -7.32 -5.05 -10.05
N LEU A 79 -6.66 -4.29 -9.19
CA LEU A 79 -5.36 -3.70 -9.48
C LEU A 79 -4.29 -4.76 -9.21
N VAL A 80 -3.52 -5.11 -10.23
CA VAL A 80 -2.33 -5.96 -10.12
C VAL A 80 -1.10 -5.08 -10.25
N VAL A 81 -0.31 -4.98 -9.19
CA VAL A 81 0.85 -4.08 -9.12
C VAL A 81 2.07 -4.82 -8.57
N ASP A 82 3.20 -4.69 -9.26
CA ASP A 82 4.49 -5.06 -8.73
C ASP A 82 5.08 -3.91 -7.92
N ILE A 83 5.49 -4.23 -6.71
CA ILE A 83 6.12 -3.30 -5.77
C ILE A 83 7.54 -3.76 -5.50
N HIS A 84 8.49 -2.85 -5.62
CA HIS A 84 9.89 -3.09 -5.31
C HIS A 84 10.43 -1.98 -4.41
N LEU A 85 11.15 -2.35 -3.35
CA LEU A 85 11.79 -1.43 -2.41
C LEU A 85 13.30 -1.42 -2.64
N SER A 86 13.94 -0.25 -2.59
CA SER A 86 15.39 -0.11 -2.76
C SER A 86 16.01 0.81 -1.69
N PRO A 87 17.03 0.36 -0.94
CA PRO A 87 17.63 -0.97 -0.98
C PRO A 87 16.66 -2.04 -0.46
N GLU A 88 16.72 -3.25 -1.01
CA GLU A 88 15.94 -4.38 -0.52
C GLU A 88 16.43 -4.80 0.87
N SER A 89 15.49 -5.08 1.78
CA SER A 89 15.83 -5.57 3.12
C SER A 89 14.87 -6.66 3.55
N TYR A 90 15.06 -7.85 2.98
CA TYR A 90 14.15 -8.99 3.15
C TYR A 90 13.83 -9.34 4.62
N GLU A 91 14.81 -9.33 5.51
CA GLU A 91 14.60 -9.62 6.93
C GLU A 91 13.74 -8.55 7.62
N ASN A 92 14.02 -7.27 7.37
CA ASN A 92 13.26 -6.17 7.95
C ASN A 92 11.84 -6.11 7.37
N GLU A 93 11.67 -6.38 6.07
CA GLU A 93 10.36 -6.43 5.42
C GLU A 93 9.50 -7.57 5.97
N GLN A 94 10.06 -8.77 6.13
CA GLN A 94 9.35 -9.89 6.76
C GLN A 94 8.98 -9.59 8.22
N GLN A 95 9.88 -8.95 8.98
CA GLN A 95 9.60 -8.55 10.34
C GLN A 95 8.45 -7.54 10.40
N PHE A 96 8.50 -6.50 9.56
CA PHE A 96 7.44 -5.52 9.42
C PHE A 96 6.09 -6.19 9.12
N PHE A 97 6.01 -7.00 8.06
CA PHE A 97 4.74 -7.61 7.65
C PHE A 97 4.19 -8.57 8.71
N ARG A 98 5.05 -9.35 9.36
CA ARG A 98 4.62 -10.24 10.46
C ARG A 98 4.05 -9.44 11.63
N ASN A 99 4.73 -8.36 12.03
CA ASN A 99 4.28 -7.50 13.12
C ASN A 99 2.99 -6.75 12.74
N PHE A 100 2.91 -6.25 11.50
CA PHE A 100 1.79 -5.49 10.98
C PHE A 100 0.52 -6.33 10.85
N PHE A 101 0.57 -7.44 10.11
CA PHE A 101 -0.60 -8.30 9.94
C PHE A 101 -0.98 -9.01 11.23
N GLY A 102 -0.02 -9.40 12.06
CA GLY A 102 -0.29 -9.94 13.40
C GLY A 102 -1.07 -8.94 14.27
N TYR A 103 -0.65 -7.68 14.31
CA TYR A 103 -1.34 -6.64 15.06
C TYR A 103 -2.77 -6.37 14.54
N LEU A 104 -2.96 -6.33 13.21
CA LEU A 104 -4.29 -6.15 12.64
C LEU A 104 -5.23 -7.33 12.96
N ASP A 105 -4.73 -8.56 12.93
CA ASP A 105 -5.51 -9.75 13.29
C ASP A 105 -5.85 -9.79 14.79
N ASP A 106 -4.92 -9.39 15.65
CA ASP A 106 -5.15 -9.23 17.09
C ASP A 106 -6.25 -8.19 17.37
N CYS A 107 -6.20 -7.03 16.71
CA CYS A 107 -7.23 -5.98 16.79
C CYS A 107 -8.60 -6.50 16.35
N LYS A 108 -8.66 -7.20 15.22
CA LYS A 108 -9.88 -7.81 14.70
C LYS A 108 -10.47 -8.83 15.67
N THR A 109 -9.63 -9.72 16.20
CA THR A 109 -10.03 -10.75 17.17
C THR A 109 -10.53 -10.14 18.47
N ALA A 110 -9.93 -9.02 18.90
CA ALA A 110 -10.35 -8.27 20.09
C ALA A 110 -11.57 -7.36 19.86
N GLY A 111 -12.07 -7.23 18.63
CA GLY A 111 -13.16 -6.30 18.28
C GLY A 111 -12.78 -4.84 18.51
N ARG A 112 -11.51 -4.48 18.29
CA ARG A 112 -10.97 -3.13 18.48
C ARG A 112 -10.39 -2.58 17.19
N ASP A 113 -10.53 -1.27 17.01
CA ASP A 113 -9.84 -0.59 15.92
C ASP A 113 -8.33 -0.51 16.17
N PRO A 114 -7.49 -0.65 15.13
CA PRO A 114 -6.05 -0.45 15.23
C PRO A 114 -5.69 0.97 15.69
N SER A 115 -4.71 1.07 16.59
CA SER A 115 -4.17 2.37 17.02
C SER A 115 -3.26 2.94 15.94
N PHE A 116 -3.55 4.16 15.49
CA PHE A 116 -2.72 4.87 14.50
C PHE A 116 -1.25 4.95 14.92
N PHE A 117 -0.96 5.27 16.18
CA PHE A 117 0.41 5.36 16.68
C PHE A 117 1.13 4.00 16.70
N GLN A 118 0.40 2.91 16.93
CA GLN A 118 0.97 1.58 16.87
C GLN A 118 1.31 1.20 15.43
N LEU A 119 0.44 1.52 14.46
CA LEU A 119 0.70 1.26 13.04
C LEU A 119 1.97 1.98 12.53
N LEU A 120 2.35 3.11 13.14
CA LEU A 120 3.55 3.87 12.79
C LEU A 120 4.86 3.30 13.37
N THR A 121 4.81 2.41 14.36
CA THR A 121 5.99 1.88 15.07
C THR A 121 6.17 0.37 14.91
N LEU A 122 5.41 -0.26 14.02
CA LEU A 122 5.63 -1.65 13.65
C LEU A 122 6.85 -1.67 12.72
N HIS A 123 7.94 -2.25 13.21
CA HIS A 123 9.20 -2.48 12.50
C HIS A 123 9.87 -3.76 13.02
#